data_AF-A0A090WMD3-F1
#
_entry.id   AF-A0A090WMD3-F1
#
_cell.length_a   1.000
_cell.length_b   1.000
_cell.length_c   1.000
_cell.angle_alpha   90.00
_cell.angle_beta   90.00
_cell.angle_gamma   90.00
#
_symmetry.space_group_name_H-M   'P 1'
#
loop_
_entity.id
_entity.type
_entity.pdbx_description
1 polymer ?
#
loop_
_entity_poly.entity_id
_entity_poly.type
_entity_poly.pdbx_seq_one_letter_code
_entity_poly.pdbx_strand_id
1 'polypeptide(L)'
;MAKIQEEFKNDPDVLLLSHSVMPSTDSVSVLRAYANKNDVIDNKWHLVTGSRDEIYTLGRDHYFVESDLGEVKSIDDFLHTENFLLIDKNKHIRGIYNGLNRASMAQLITDVKALKQEI
;
A
#
# COMPACT_ATOMS: atom_id res chain seq x y z
N MET A 1 -7.54 -3.56 -3.72
CA MET A 1 -6.89 -2.45 -4.46
C MET A 1 -7.68 -2.03 -5.71
N ALA A 2 -8.07 -2.94 -6.63
CA ALA A 2 -8.83 -2.59 -7.85
C ALA A 2 -10.08 -1.69 -7.61
N LYS A 3 -10.86 -1.95 -6.56
CA LYS A 3 -11.99 -1.09 -6.18
C LYS A 3 -11.58 0.36 -5.84
N ILE A 4 -10.44 0.52 -5.17
CA ILE A 4 -9.90 1.85 -4.82
C ILE A 4 -9.39 2.56 -6.07
N GLN A 5 -8.71 1.83 -6.96
CA GLN A 5 -8.32 2.36 -8.26
C GLN A 5 -9.54 2.89 -9.03
N GLU A 6 -10.60 2.09 -9.15
CA GLU A 6 -11.81 2.50 -9.87
C GLU A 6 -12.47 3.75 -9.27
N GLU A 7 -12.54 3.84 -7.94
CA GLU A 7 -13.10 4.99 -7.23
C GLU A 7 -12.31 6.29 -7.50
N PHE A 8 -10.98 6.22 -7.55
CA PHE A 8 -10.08 7.39 -7.62
C PHE A 8 -9.30 7.52 -8.93
N LYS A 9 -9.68 6.78 -9.99
CA LYS A 9 -8.93 6.76 -11.26
C LYS A 9 -8.82 8.13 -11.91
N ASN A 10 -9.84 8.98 -11.74
CA ASN A 10 -9.90 10.33 -12.31
C ASN A 10 -9.42 11.42 -11.34
N ASP A 11 -8.97 11.04 -10.15
CA ASP A 11 -8.57 11.98 -9.10
C ASP A 11 -7.04 12.16 -9.09
N PRO A 12 -6.48 13.27 -9.62
CA PRO A 12 -5.02 13.41 -9.75
C PRO A 12 -4.29 13.52 -8.40
N ASP A 13 -4.99 13.81 -7.30
CA ASP A 13 -4.40 13.94 -5.97
C ASP A 13 -4.21 12.61 -5.24
N VAL A 14 -4.79 11.53 -5.76
CA VAL A 14 -4.75 10.19 -5.13
C VAL A 14 -3.93 9.24 -6.00
N LEU A 15 -2.90 8.65 -5.37
CA LEU A 15 -2.04 7.61 -5.95
C LEU A 15 -2.11 6.36 -5.09
N LEU A 16 -1.92 5.21 -5.73
CA LEU A 16 -1.80 3.90 -5.09
C LEU A 16 -0.37 3.41 -5.23
N LEU A 17 0.17 2.86 -4.15
CA LEU A 17 1.53 2.33 -4.11
C LEU A 17 1.50 0.95 -3.47
N SER A 18 2.14 -0.03 -4.12
CA SER A 18 2.28 -1.38 -3.59
C SER A 18 3.72 -1.83 -3.74
N HIS A 19 4.34 -2.12 -2.60
CA HIS A 19 5.68 -2.70 -2.55
C HIS A 19 5.55 -4.23 -2.60
N SER A 20 6.31 -4.89 -3.47
CA SER A 20 6.47 -6.35 -3.41
C SER A 20 7.17 -6.73 -2.10
N VAL A 21 6.72 -7.81 -1.45
CA VAL A 21 7.40 -8.43 -0.29
C VAL A 21 8.34 -9.57 -0.68
N MET A 22 8.42 -9.89 -1.98
CA MET A 22 9.28 -10.92 -2.57
C MET A 22 10.13 -10.35 -3.73
N PRO A 23 10.97 -9.34 -3.49
CA PRO A 23 11.69 -8.63 -4.56
C PRO A 23 12.67 -9.49 -5.37
N SER A 24 13.15 -10.61 -4.83
CA SER A 24 14.00 -11.57 -5.56
C SER A 24 13.27 -12.26 -6.72
N THR A 25 11.95 -12.39 -6.62
CA THR A 25 11.08 -12.97 -7.67
C THR A 25 10.40 -11.88 -8.48
N ASP A 26 9.96 -10.81 -7.81
CA ASP A 26 9.15 -9.75 -8.38
C ASP A 26 10.02 -8.65 -9.01
N SER A 27 10.70 -9.03 -10.09
CA SER A 27 11.40 -8.07 -10.95
C SER A 27 10.43 -7.09 -11.61
N VAL A 28 10.95 -5.97 -12.13
CA VAL A 28 10.14 -4.96 -12.85
C VAL A 28 9.33 -5.57 -14.00
N SER A 29 9.91 -6.50 -14.77
CA SER A 29 9.20 -7.17 -15.87
C SER A 29 8.09 -8.10 -15.37
N VAL A 30 8.30 -8.79 -14.25
CA VAL A 30 7.27 -9.63 -13.61
C VAL A 30 6.12 -8.77 -13.09
N LEU A 31 6.44 -7.67 -12.39
CA LEU A 31 5.44 -6.70 -11.94
C LEU A 31 4.69 -6.05 -13.11
N ARG A 32 5.35 -5.79 -14.24
CA ARG A 32 4.70 -5.30 -15.46
C ARG A 32 3.72 -6.30 -16.04
N ALA A 33 4.07 -7.59 -16.09
CA ALA A 33 3.16 -8.63 -16.52
C ALA A 33 1.97 -8.77 -15.56
N TYR A 34 2.20 -8.68 -14.26
CA TYR A 34 1.14 -8.67 -13.25
C TYR A 34 0.21 -7.46 -13.42
N ALA A 35 0.77 -6.26 -13.63
CA ALA A 35 0.02 -5.03 -13.85
C ALA A 35 -0.95 -5.16 -15.04
N ASN A 36 -0.43 -5.65 -16.18
CA ASN A 36 -1.23 -5.86 -17.39
C ASN A 36 -2.35 -6.89 -17.18
N LYS A 37 -2.09 -7.95 -16.41
CA LYS A 37 -3.08 -8.99 -16.13
C LYS A 37 -4.22 -8.51 -15.23
N ASN A 38 -3.97 -7.51 -14.38
CA ASN A 38 -4.91 -7.03 -13.36
C ASN A 38 -5.42 -5.61 -13.64
N ASP A 39 -5.29 -5.13 -14.88
CA ASP A 39 -5.77 -3.80 -15.32
C ASP A 39 -5.28 -2.66 -14.41
N VAL A 40 -4.02 -2.74 -13.96
CA VAL A 40 -3.38 -1.67 -13.19
C VAL A 40 -3.16 -0.47 -14.09
N ILE A 41 -3.67 0.69 -13.68
CA ILE A 41 -3.56 1.93 -14.45
C ILE A 41 -2.19 2.57 -14.19
N ASP A 42 -1.38 2.68 -15.24
CA ASP A 42 -0.09 3.38 -15.22
C ASP A 42 -0.25 4.80 -14.67
N ASN A 43 0.71 5.26 -13.86
CA ASN A 43 0.70 6.56 -13.18
C ASN A 43 -0.45 6.79 -12.18
N LYS A 44 -1.31 5.79 -11.94
CA LYS A 44 -2.32 5.81 -10.88
C LYS A 44 -1.96 4.82 -9.77
N TRP A 45 -1.56 3.61 -10.15
CA TRP A 45 -1.15 2.57 -9.22
C TRP A 45 0.24 2.06 -9.57
N HIS A 46 1.18 2.41 -8.70
CA HIS A 46 2.59 2.02 -8.80
C HIS A 46 2.83 0.69 -8.08
N LEU A 47 3.26 -0.31 -8.84
CA LEU A 47 3.84 -1.54 -8.31
C LEU A 47 5.36 -1.37 -8.29
N VAL A 48 5.96 -1.48 -7.11
CA VAL A 48 7.39 -1.22 -6.91
C VAL A 48 8.09 -2.41 -6.26
N THR A 49 9.36 -2.56 -6.58
CA THR A 49 10.28 -3.56 -6.04
C THR A 49 11.61 -2.86 -5.72
N GLY A 50 12.54 -3.54 -5.06
CA GLY A 50 13.78 -2.93 -4.59
C GLY A 50 14.63 -3.92 -3.80
N SER A 51 15.54 -3.42 -2.96
CA SER A 51 16.24 -4.32 -2.03
C SER A 51 15.26 -4.83 -0.96
N ARG A 52 15.43 -6.10 -0.56
CA ARG A 52 14.60 -6.71 0.49
C ARG A 52 14.70 -5.93 1.80
N ASP A 53 15.90 -5.52 2.17
CA ASP A 53 16.15 -4.82 3.42
C ASP A 53 15.43 -3.47 3.46
N GLU A 54 15.49 -2.67 2.39
CA GLU A 54 14.75 -1.39 2.32
C GLU A 54 13.24 -1.59 2.40
N ILE A 55 12.70 -2.59 1.68
CA ILE A 55 11.26 -2.89 1.71
C ILE A 55 10.82 -3.29 3.12
N TYR A 56 11.61 -4.11 3.80
CA TYR A 56 11.26 -4.62 5.13
C TYR A 56 11.42 -3.53 6.20
N THR A 57 12.47 -2.71 6.11
CA THR A 57 12.62 -1.50 6.94
C THR A 57 11.46 -0.53 6.74
N LEU A 58 11.04 -0.28 5.49
CA LEU A 58 9.85 0.53 5.22
C LEU A 58 8.60 -0.06 5.88
N GLY A 59 8.36 -1.36 5.72
CA GLY A 59 7.21 -2.03 6.31
C GLY A 59 7.16 -1.92 7.84
N ARG A 60 8.29 -2.17 8.52
CA ARG A 60 8.34 -2.29 9.99
C ARG A 60 8.60 -0.98 10.71
N ASP A 61 9.58 -0.21 10.24
CA ASP A 61 10.11 0.94 11.00
C ASP A 61 9.48 2.27 10.57
N HIS A 62 8.87 2.31 9.38
CA HIS A 62 8.29 3.53 8.82
C HIS A 62 6.77 3.44 8.67
N TYR A 63 6.27 2.32 8.16
CA TYR A 63 4.85 2.10 7.94
C TYR A 63 4.16 1.35 9.07
N PHE A 64 4.93 0.66 9.93
CA PHE A 64 4.38 -0.05 11.09
C PHE A 64 3.29 -1.07 10.73
N VAL A 65 3.38 -1.71 9.55
CA VAL A 65 2.28 -2.55 8.98
C VAL A 65 2.13 -3.92 9.61
N GLU A 66 3.12 -4.34 10.40
CA GLU A 66 3.24 -5.65 11.06
C GLU A 66 3.41 -5.51 12.59
N SER A 67 3.30 -4.31 13.14
CA SER A 67 3.50 -4.07 14.58
C SER A 67 2.30 -4.56 15.38
N ASP A 68 2.30 -5.85 15.70
CA ASP A 68 1.55 -6.36 16.83
C ASP A 68 2.32 -6.00 18.11
N LEU A 69 1.63 -5.39 19.08
CA LEU A 69 2.23 -4.85 20.31
C LEU A 69 2.70 -6.01 21.22
N GLY A 70 3.80 -6.66 20.88
CA GLY A 70 4.36 -7.73 21.72
C GLY A 70 5.44 -8.59 21.08
N GLU A 71 5.47 -8.73 19.75
CA GLU A 71 6.47 -9.55 19.06
C GLU A 71 7.47 -8.70 18.28
N VAL A 72 8.73 -8.76 18.68
CA VAL A 72 9.83 -8.16 17.90
C VAL A 72 10.13 -9.08 16.72
N LYS A 73 9.80 -8.64 15.50
CA LYS A 73 10.18 -9.33 14.26
C LYS A 73 11.56 -8.91 13.79
N SER A 74 12.39 -9.88 13.45
CA SER A 74 13.71 -9.69 12.85
C SER A 74 13.61 -9.48 11.35
N ILE A 75 14.65 -8.92 10.72
CA ILE A 75 14.70 -8.73 9.26
C ILE A 75 14.53 -10.04 8.48
N ASP A 76 14.85 -11.19 9.08
CA ASP A 76 14.73 -12.50 8.45
C ASP A 76 13.29 -13.04 8.45
N ASP A 77 12.45 -12.60 9.39
CA ASP A 77 11.04 -12.97 9.44
C ASP A 77 10.31 -12.44 8.20
N PHE A 78 9.46 -13.25 7.59
CA PHE A 78 8.72 -12.85 6.39
C PHE A 78 7.73 -11.73 6.72
N LEU A 79 7.83 -10.61 6.00
CA LEU A 79 6.89 -9.49 6.13
C LEU A 79 5.54 -9.87 5.52
N HIS A 80 4.50 -9.95 6.34
CA HIS A 80 3.14 -10.15 5.86
C HIS A 80 2.20 -9.09 6.42
N THR A 81 1.37 -8.50 5.54
CA THR A 81 0.34 -7.56 5.96
C THR A 81 -0.86 -7.60 5.03
N GLU A 82 -2.03 -7.43 5.63
CA GLU A 82 -3.29 -7.18 4.92
C GLU A 82 -3.69 -5.69 4.98
N ASN A 83 -2.85 -4.87 5.61
CA ASN A 83 -3.18 -3.49 5.94
C ASN A 83 -2.95 -2.53 4.76
N PHE A 84 -3.88 -1.61 4.59
CA PHE A 84 -3.78 -0.44 3.74
C PHE A 84 -3.49 0.76 4.63
N LEU A 85 -2.63 1.65 4.15
CA LEU A 85 -2.27 2.88 4.84
C LEU A 85 -2.76 4.06 4.03
N LEU A 86 -3.47 4.97 4.69
CA LEU A 86 -3.74 6.30 4.15
C LEU A 86 -2.63 7.23 4.58
N ILE A 87 -1.88 7.78 3.63
CA ILE A 87 -0.76 8.70 3.88
C ILE A 87 -1.09 10.04 3.23
N ASP A 88 -0.96 11.13 3.97
CA ASP A 88 -1.21 12.48 3.45
C ASP A 88 0.00 13.08 2.69
N LYS A 89 -0.18 14.26 2.10
CA LYS A 89 0.88 14.98 1.35
C LYS A 89 2.06 15.41 2.23
N ASN A 90 1.87 15.46 3.55
CA ASN A 90 2.91 15.76 4.54
C ASN A 90 3.58 14.49 5.09
N LYS A 91 3.27 13.31 4.52
CA LYS A 91 3.82 11.99 4.86
C LYS A 91 3.36 11.48 6.23
N HIS A 92 2.25 11.98 6.76
CA HIS A 92 1.66 11.42 7.98
C HIS A 92 0.72 10.27 7.63
N ILE A 93 0.79 9.20 8.44
CA ILE A 93 -0.20 8.12 8.41
C ILE A 93 -1.49 8.65 9.04
N ARG A 94 -2.56 8.65 8.27
CA ARG A 94 -3.90 9.14 8.65
C ARG A 94 -4.86 8.03 9.03
N GLY A 95 -4.56 6.80 8.65
CA GLY A 95 -5.35 5.63 8.99
C GLY A 95 -4.73 4.33 8.50
N ILE A 96 -5.11 3.24 9.16
CA ILE A 96 -4.73 1.86 8.82
C ILE A 96 -6.03 1.05 8.66
N TYR A 97 -6.15 0.32 7.55
CA TYR A 97 -7.39 -0.35 7.15
C TYR A 97 -7.12 -1.80 6.78
N ASN A 98 -7.94 -2.73 7.25
CA ASN A 98 -7.80 -4.14 6.87
C ASN A 98 -8.36 -4.37 5.47
N GLY A 99 -7.50 -4.79 4.54
CA GLY A 99 -7.81 -5.03 3.13
C GLY A 99 -8.79 -6.16 2.84
N LEU A 100 -8.94 -7.12 3.76
CA LEU A 100 -9.91 -8.21 3.68
C LEU A 100 -11.29 -7.82 4.25
N ASN A 101 -11.36 -6.75 5.04
CA ASN A 101 -12.61 -6.27 5.63
C ASN A 101 -13.31 -5.23 4.73
N ARG A 102 -14.47 -5.60 4.17
CA ARG A 102 -15.24 -4.71 3.27
C ARG A 102 -15.66 -3.39 3.92
N ALA A 103 -16.00 -3.38 5.21
CA ALA A 103 -16.38 -2.17 5.92
C ALA A 103 -15.16 -1.26 6.14
N SER A 104 -14.00 -1.83 6.48
CA SER A 104 -12.74 -1.10 6.60
C SER A 104 -12.34 -0.44 5.27
N MET A 105 -12.49 -1.16 4.15
CA MET A 105 -12.24 -0.59 2.82
C MET A 105 -13.25 0.48 2.40
N ALA A 106 -14.50 0.40 2.86
CA ALA A 106 -15.47 1.47 2.66
C ALA A 106 -15.10 2.71 3.49
N GLN A 107 -14.64 2.51 4.73
CA GLN A 107 -14.15 3.58 5.58
C GLN A 107 -12.92 4.28 4.98
N LEU A 108 -11.96 3.53 4.42
CA LEU A 108 -10.81 4.10 3.70
C LEU A 108 -11.25 5.08 2.60
N ILE A 109 -12.25 4.72 1.79
CA ILE A 109 -12.77 5.60 0.73
C ILE A 109 -13.37 6.89 1.32
N THR A 110 -14.15 6.76 2.39
CA THR A 110 -14.73 7.91 3.11
C THR A 110 -13.63 8.82 3.65
N ASP A 111 -12.61 8.26 4.27
CA ASP A 111 -11.53 9.01 4.91
C ASP A 111 -10.63 9.69 3.89
N VAL A 112 -10.36 9.07 2.74
CA VAL A 112 -9.68 9.73 1.61
C VAL A 112 -10.46 10.99 1.19
N LYS A 113 -11.78 10.88 1.03
CA LYS A 113 -12.62 12.03 0.64
C LYS A 113 -12.65 13.13 1.70
N ALA A 114 -12.67 12.76 2.98
CA ALA A 114 -12.60 13.71 4.09
C ALA A 114 -11.23 14.40 4.15
N LEU A 115 -10.14 13.64 4.03
CA LEU A 115 -8.77 14.16 4.03
C LEU A 115 -8.55 15.20 2.93
N LYS A 116 -9.16 15.02 1.76
CA LYS A 116 -9.10 16.01 0.67
C LYS A 116 -9.77 17.34 0.98
N GLN A 117 -10.63 17.39 2.00
CA GLN A 117 -11.31 18.62 2.43
C GLN A 117 -10.57 19.32 3.57
N GLU A 118 -9.54 18.68 4.14
CA GLU A 118 -8.68 19.30 5.14
C GLU A 118 -7.78 20.34 4.43
N ILE A 119 -7.80 21.56 4.98
CA ILE A 119 -7.06 22.73 4.49
C ILE A 119 -5.65 22.70 5.04
#